data_AF-A0A822CPC1-F1
#
_entry.id   AF-A0A822CPC1-F1
#
_cell.length_a   1.000
_cell.length_b   1.000
_cell.length_c   1.000
_cell.angle_alpha   90.00
_cell.angle_beta   90.00
_cell.angle_gamma   90.00
#
_symmetry.space_group_name_H-M   'P 1'
#
loop_
_entity.id
_entity.type
_entity.pdbx_description
1 polymer ?
#
loop_
_entity_poly.entity_id
_entity_poly.type
_entity_poly.pdbx_seq_one_letter_code
_entity_poly.pdbx_strand_id
1 'polypeptide(L)'
;MSRTVLNKLLTQSFENYNVLFNELKFHNHNAHHLGSLYFLGATDDKLEKAYEVMCKRLVPYQTSPHEINLSNWRTYLGNKDFCKSYRDFFHEQLTKSGNEWHKGFKE
;
A
#
# COMPACT_ATOMS: atom_id res chain seq x y z
N MET A 1 -23.66 -2.20 4.42
CA MET A 1 -22.23 -1.87 4.35
C MET A 1 -21.51 -3.03 3.75
N SER A 2 -20.85 -2.80 2.62
CA SER A 2 -20.26 -3.88 1.85
C SER A 2 -18.76 -3.98 2.12
N ARG A 3 -18.30 -5.14 2.60
CA ARG A 3 -16.88 -5.49 2.64
C ARG A 3 -16.24 -5.36 1.24
N THR A 4 -17.04 -5.54 0.18
CA THR A 4 -16.60 -5.44 -1.22
C THR A 4 -16.14 -4.02 -1.58
N VAL A 5 -16.86 -2.98 -1.14
CA VAL A 5 -16.49 -1.58 -1.47
C VAL A 5 -15.21 -1.18 -0.74
N LEU A 6 -15.09 -1.51 0.55
CA LEU A 6 -13.85 -1.28 1.28
C LEU A 6 -12.65 -1.96 0.60
N ASN A 7 -12.76 -3.24 0.27
CA ASN A 7 -11.69 -3.98 -0.39
C ASN A 7 -11.31 -3.34 -1.74
N LYS A 8 -12.31 -2.98 -2.56
CA LYS A 8 -12.08 -2.29 -3.84
C LYS A 8 -11.27 -1.01 -3.65
N LEU A 9 -11.66 -0.15 -2.72
CA LEU A 9 -10.98 1.13 -2.49
C LEU A 9 -9.57 0.95 -1.92
N LEU A 10 -9.37 -0.03 -1.03
CA LEU A 10 -8.04 -0.37 -0.52
C LEU A 10 -7.13 -0.88 -1.64
N THR A 11 -7.62 -1.79 -2.49
CA THR A 11 -6.87 -2.30 -3.66
C THR A 11 -6.52 -1.16 -4.61
N GLN A 12 -7.48 -0.30 -4.97
CA GLN A 12 -7.22 0.85 -5.82
C GLN A 12 -6.20 1.81 -5.21
N SER A 13 -6.25 2.04 -3.90
CA SER A 13 -5.25 2.85 -3.21
C SER A 13 -3.85 2.25 -3.32
N PHE A 14 -3.75 0.94 -3.10
CA PHE A 14 -2.49 0.20 -3.12
C PHE A 14 -1.86 0.13 -4.50
N GLU A 15 -2.67 0.00 -5.55
CA GLU A 15 -2.21 -0.11 -6.94
C GLU A 15 -1.77 1.24 -7.50
N ASN A 16 -2.53 2.31 -7.22
CA ASN A 16 -2.39 3.58 -7.93
C ASN A 16 -1.51 4.60 -7.21
N TYR A 17 -1.38 4.53 -5.88
CA TYR A 17 -0.71 5.58 -5.10
C TYR A 17 0.46 5.05 -4.27
N ASN A 18 1.52 5.84 -4.26
CA ASN A 18 2.74 5.55 -3.51
C ASN A 18 2.47 5.46 -2.01
N VAL A 19 3.23 4.61 -1.31
CA VAL A 19 3.20 4.49 0.15
C VAL A 19 3.63 5.79 0.80
N LEU A 20 4.54 6.53 0.17
CA LEU A 20 4.97 7.86 0.63
C LEU A 20 4.61 8.93 -0.40
N PHE A 21 4.16 10.09 0.08
CA PHE A 21 3.81 11.26 -0.74
C PHE A 21 4.42 12.54 -0.16
N ASN A 22 4.25 13.66 -0.87
CA ASN A 22 4.79 14.96 -0.49
C ASN A 22 6.31 14.90 -0.26
N GLU A 23 7.07 14.66 -1.34
CA GLU A 23 8.54 14.52 -1.30
C GLU A 23 9.01 13.44 -0.31
N LEU A 24 8.27 12.32 -0.25
CA LEU A 24 8.56 11.16 0.62
C LEU A 24 8.57 11.49 2.13
N LYS A 25 7.86 12.56 2.54
CA LYS A 25 7.78 13.02 3.95
C LYS A 25 6.61 12.40 4.71
N PHE A 26 5.49 12.16 4.05
CA PHE A 26 4.27 11.61 4.65
C PHE A 26 3.93 10.25 4.06
N HIS A 27 3.21 9.41 4.83
CA HIS A 27 2.75 8.10 4.35
C HIS A 27 1.28 8.15 3.93
N ASN A 28 0.86 7.29 3.01
CA ASN A 28 -0.52 7.19 2.57
C ASN A 28 -1.41 6.68 3.72
N HIS A 29 -2.37 7.51 4.14
CA HIS A 29 -3.27 7.19 5.27
C HIS A 29 -4.59 6.56 4.83
N ASN A 30 -4.83 6.33 3.53
CA ASN A 30 -6.11 5.82 3.03
C ASN A 30 -6.55 4.54 3.73
N ALA A 31 -5.62 3.61 3.97
CA ALA A 31 -5.95 2.34 4.62
C ALA A 31 -6.52 2.54 6.03
N HIS A 32 -5.89 3.43 6.82
CA HIS A 32 -6.34 3.76 8.17
C HIS A 32 -7.71 4.44 8.13
N HIS A 33 -7.87 5.46 7.30
CA HIS A 33 -9.13 6.20 7.21
C HIS A 33 -10.30 5.35 6.74
N LEU A 34 -10.13 4.59 5.65
CA LEU A 34 -11.19 3.74 5.11
C LEU A 34 -11.57 2.62 6.09
N GLY A 35 -10.56 1.99 6.72
CA GLY A 35 -10.79 0.97 7.73
C GLY A 35 -11.57 1.52 8.93
N SER A 36 -11.14 2.65 9.49
CA SER A 36 -11.82 3.29 10.61
C SER A 36 -13.26 3.69 10.27
N LEU A 37 -13.48 4.31 9.10
CA LEU A 37 -14.83 4.69 8.67
C LEU A 37 -15.75 3.48 8.51
N TYR A 38 -15.25 2.40 7.93
CA TYR A 38 -16.01 1.15 7.79
C TYR A 38 -16.44 0.59 9.16
N PHE A 39 -15.51 0.51 10.13
CA PHE A 39 -15.82 0.02 11.47
C PHE A 39 -16.77 0.93 12.25
N LEU A 40 -16.75 2.24 11.98
CA LEU A 40 -17.66 3.22 12.57
C LEU A 40 -19.05 3.29 11.89
N GLY A 41 -19.31 2.45 10.89
CA GLY A 41 -20.63 2.36 10.27
C GLY A 41 -20.83 3.26 9.05
N ALA A 42 -19.75 3.74 8.41
CA ALA A 42 -19.87 4.54 7.19
C ALA A 42 -20.52 3.75 6.05
N THR A 43 -21.46 4.38 5.34
CA THR A 43 -22.06 3.81 4.12
C THR A 43 -21.04 3.74 2.99
N ASP A 44 -21.33 2.92 1.98
CA ASP A 44 -20.47 2.75 0.80
C ASP A 44 -20.21 4.12 0.11
N ASP A 45 -21.24 4.95 -0.09
CA ASP A 45 -21.11 6.34 -0.59
C ASP A 45 -20.16 7.22 0.25
N LYS A 46 -20.18 7.08 1.59
CA LYS A 46 -19.30 7.84 2.48
C LYS A 46 -17.85 7.36 2.35
N LEU A 47 -17.63 6.07 2.15
CA LEU A 47 -16.29 5.51 1.90
C LEU A 47 -15.73 6.01 0.57
N GLU A 48 -16.52 5.97 -0.51
CA GLU A 48 -16.12 6.45 -1.82
C GLU A 48 -15.81 7.96 -1.79
N LYS A 49 -16.69 8.76 -1.18
CA LYS A 49 -16.45 10.21 -1.04
C LYS A 49 -15.22 10.54 -0.19
N ALA A 50 -14.99 9.79 0.89
CA ALA A 50 -13.76 9.93 1.68
C ALA A 50 -12.52 9.61 0.84
N TYR A 51 -12.55 8.49 0.10
CA TYR A 51 -11.46 8.08 -0.77
C TYR A 51 -11.13 9.14 -1.82
N GLU A 52 -12.13 9.68 -2.52
CA GLU A 52 -11.97 10.76 -3.50
C GLU A 52 -11.27 11.99 -2.92
N VAL A 53 -11.66 12.40 -1.71
CA VAL A 53 -11.06 13.57 -1.04
C VAL A 53 -9.61 13.30 -0.65
N MET A 54 -9.33 12.14 -0.07
CA MET A 54 -7.99 11.80 0.42
C MET A 54 -6.98 11.60 -0.72
N CYS A 55 -7.42 11.04 -1.85
CA CYS A 55 -6.53 10.76 -2.99
C CYS A 55 -6.00 12.02 -3.69
N LYS A 56 -6.66 13.18 -3.54
CA LYS A 56 -6.26 14.44 -4.19
C LYS A 56 -4.82 14.88 -3.91
N ARG A 57 -4.26 14.45 -2.77
CA ARG A 57 -2.89 14.81 -2.33
C ARG A 57 -1.88 13.69 -2.55
N LEU A 58 -2.33 12.51 -2.94
CA LEU A 58 -1.47 11.37 -3.15
C LEU A 58 -0.80 11.45 -4.51
N VAL A 59 0.35 10.79 -4.62
CA VAL A 59 1.13 10.72 -5.85
C VAL A 59 1.24 9.27 -6.29
N PRO A 60 1.29 8.99 -7.61
CA PRO A 60 1.54 7.64 -8.08
C PRO A 60 2.93 7.15 -7.67
N TYR A 61 3.11 5.83 -7.66
CA TYR A 61 4.43 5.23 -7.46
C TYR A 61 5.42 5.79 -8.47
N GLN A 62 6.57 6.20 -7.96
CA GLN A 62 7.70 6.59 -8.79
C GLN A 62 8.54 5.35 -9.12
N THR A 63 9.19 5.36 -10.27
CA THR A 63 10.13 4.30 -10.66
C THR A 63 11.27 4.26 -9.65
N SER A 64 11.52 3.09 -9.07
CA SER A 64 12.67 2.88 -8.19
C SER A 64 13.96 2.73 -8.99
N PRO A 65 15.14 3.06 -8.41
CA PRO A 65 16.41 3.00 -9.13
C PRO A 65 16.73 1.63 -9.75
N HIS A 66 16.35 0.55 -9.06
CA HIS A 66 16.36 -0.81 -9.57
C HIS A 66 15.41 -1.69 -8.75
N GLU A 67 15.23 -2.94 -9.17
CA GLU A 67 14.37 -3.90 -8.49
C GLU A 67 14.93 -4.35 -7.13
N ILE A 68 14.02 -4.62 -6.20
CA ILE A 68 14.30 -5.26 -4.91
C ILE A 68 13.98 -6.75 -5.04
N ASN A 69 14.86 -7.60 -4.53
CA ASN A 69 14.75 -9.05 -4.55
C ASN A 69 15.38 -9.67 -3.30
N LEU A 70 15.35 -11.01 -3.20
CA LEU A 70 15.84 -11.74 -2.03
C LEU A 70 17.32 -11.49 -1.70
N SER A 71 18.17 -11.15 -2.67
CA SER A 71 19.61 -10.92 -2.41
C SER A 71 19.92 -9.49 -1.95
N ASN A 72 19.05 -8.52 -2.21
CA ASN A 72 19.33 -7.09 -1.97
C ASN A 72 18.32 -6.37 -1.06
N TRP A 73 17.20 -6.99 -0.69
CA TRP A 73 16.12 -6.30 0.03
C TRP A 73 16.53 -5.78 1.42
N ARG A 74 17.58 -6.34 2.05
CA ARG A 74 18.12 -5.80 3.30
C ARG A 74 19.05 -4.61 3.08
N THR A 75 19.76 -4.56 1.96
CA THR A 75 20.74 -3.52 1.63
C THR A 75 20.09 -2.14 1.49
N TYR A 76 18.87 -2.09 0.94
CA TYR A 76 18.18 -0.83 0.65
C TYR A 76 17.05 -0.52 1.65
N LEU A 77 17.03 -1.21 2.80
CA LEU A 77 15.94 -1.08 3.76
C LEU A 77 15.87 0.36 4.29
N GLY A 78 14.67 0.94 4.26
CA GLY A 78 14.44 2.32 4.68
C GLY A 78 14.83 3.37 3.63
N ASN A 79 15.44 2.98 2.50
CA ASN A 79 15.63 3.90 1.38
C ASN A 79 14.28 4.14 0.68
N LYS A 80 13.80 5.39 0.79
CA LYS A 80 12.47 5.81 0.32
C LYS A 80 12.36 5.85 -1.21
N ASP A 81 13.47 5.87 -1.94
CA ASP A 81 13.46 5.83 -3.41
C ASP A 81 13.03 4.45 -3.93
N PHE A 82 13.11 3.42 -3.09
CA PHE A 82 12.74 2.04 -3.40
C PHE A 82 11.28 1.68 -3.06
N CYS A 83 10.42 2.66 -2.72
CA CYS A 83 9.04 2.39 -2.32
C CYS A 83 8.28 1.49 -3.30
N LYS A 84 8.37 1.75 -4.61
CA LYS A 84 7.69 0.92 -5.62
C LYS A 84 8.27 -0.50 -5.67
N SER A 85 9.59 -0.64 -5.74
CA SER A 85 10.21 -1.96 -5.81
C SER A 85 10.00 -2.79 -4.55
N TYR A 86 9.95 -2.17 -3.35
CA TYR A 86 9.55 -2.87 -2.13
C TYR A 86 8.08 -3.30 -2.16
N ARG A 87 7.17 -2.46 -2.66
CA ARG A 87 5.75 -2.81 -2.85
C ARG A 87 5.64 -4.06 -3.72
N ASP A 88 6.31 -4.06 -4.86
CA ASP A 88 6.28 -5.18 -5.82
C ASP A 88 6.89 -6.45 -5.22
N PHE A 89 8.08 -6.32 -4.62
CA PHE A 89 8.76 -7.43 -3.97
C PHE A 89 7.90 -8.10 -2.91
N PHE A 90 7.37 -7.35 -1.93
CA PHE A 90 6.56 -7.94 -0.87
C PHE A 90 5.21 -8.45 -1.37
N HIS A 91 4.59 -7.79 -2.36
CA HIS A 91 3.37 -8.30 -2.97
C HIS A 91 3.59 -9.66 -3.63
N GLU A 92 4.69 -9.81 -4.36
CA GLU A 92 5.09 -11.06 -4.99
C GLU A 92 5.41 -12.14 -3.93
N GLN A 93 6.21 -11.82 -2.91
CA GLN A 93 6.54 -12.78 -1.86
C GLN A 93 5.29 -13.29 -1.15
N LEU A 94 4.40 -12.38 -0.72
CA LEU A 94 3.16 -12.75 -0.03
C LEU A 94 2.23 -13.59 -0.90
N THR A 95 2.14 -13.27 -2.20
CA THR A 95 1.30 -14.02 -3.15
C THR A 95 1.82 -15.45 -3.34
N LYS A 96 3.15 -15.63 -3.43
CA LYS A 96 3.76 -16.95 -3.61
C LYS A 96 3.68 -17.81 -2.35
N SER A 97 3.85 -17.20 -1.18
CA SER A 97 3.96 -17.95 0.08
C SER A 97 2.64 -18.22 0.78
N GLY A 98 1.58 -17.45 0.47
CA GLY A 98 0.33 -17.50 1.21
C GLY A 98 0.55 -17.33 2.72
N ASN A 99 0.00 -18.24 3.53
CA ASN A 99 0.12 -18.22 4.99
C ASN A 99 1.55 -18.54 5.50
N GLU A 100 2.43 -19.04 4.63
CA GLU A 100 3.80 -19.47 4.98
C GLU A 100 4.85 -18.37 4.72
N TRP A 101 4.43 -17.11 4.56
CA TRP A 101 5.30 -15.98 4.21
C TRP A 101 6.54 -15.84 5.10
N HIS A 102 6.39 -16.09 6.39
CA HIS A 102 7.46 -16.00 7.38
C HIS A 102 8.64 -16.96 7.11
N LYS A 103 8.43 -18.04 6.35
CA LYS A 103 9.50 -18.98 6.01
C LYS A 103 10.50 -18.41 5.01
N GLY A 104 10.09 -17.46 4.15
CA GLY A 104 10.93 -16.86 3.11
C GLY A 104 11.90 -15.77 3.61
N PHE A 105 11.75 -15.33 4.86
CA PHE A 105 12.51 -14.20 5.43
C PHE A 105 13.40 -14.59 6.62
N LYS A 106 13.72 -15.88 6.77
CA LYS A 106 14.63 -16.35 7.82
C LYS A 106 16.04 -15.74 7.67
N GLU A 107 16.70 -15.53 8.80
CA GLU A 107 17.96 -14.78 8.94
C GLU A 107 19.09 -15.27 8.03
#